data_AF-A0A257JAS5-F1
#
_entry.id   AF-A0A257JAS5-F1
#
_cell.length_a   1.000
_cell.length_b   1.000
_cell.length_c   1.000
_cell.angle_alpha   90.00
_cell.angle_beta   90.00
_cell.angle_gamma   90.00
#
_symmetry.space_group_name_H-M   'P 1'
#
loop_
_entity.id
_entity.type
_entity.pdbx_description
1 polymer ?
#
loop_
_entity_poly.entity_id
_entity_poly.type
_entity_poly.pdbx_seq_one_letter_code
_entity_poly.pdbx_strand_id
1 'polypeptide(L)'
;MSSHQSGTVETTRRFARKLHRRYALFTLGVVLFIGLLAVLERNGWSRGWIGGSFLIATVLVYAGIGLMSRTTDEAEYYVAGRRVPAIYNGMATAADWMSAASFIGTAGVLYLQGFDGLAYVLGWTGGYCLVAILLAPYLRRFGQFTIPDF
;
A
#
# COMPACT_ATOMS: atom_id res chain seq x y z
N MET A 1 10.84 28.85 24.26
CA MET A 1 10.15 27.55 24.04
C MET A 1 9.50 27.42 22.63
N SER A 2 9.65 28.42 21.74
CA SER A 2 9.07 28.44 20.38
C SER A 2 9.98 27.90 19.26
N SER A 3 11.29 27.82 19.48
CA SER A 3 12.28 27.36 18.49
C SER A 3 12.33 25.84 18.28
N HIS A 4 11.87 25.05 19.25
CA HIS A 4 11.80 23.59 19.13
C HIS A 4 10.59 23.10 18.31
N GLN A 5 9.49 23.88 18.25
CA GLN A 5 8.30 23.53 17.49
C GLN A 5 8.41 23.88 16.00
N SER A 6 9.22 24.87 15.62
CA SER A 6 9.44 25.22 14.21
C SER A 6 10.24 24.14 13.47
N GLY A 7 11.22 23.51 14.13
CA GLY A 7 12.07 22.48 13.53
C GLY A 7 11.35 21.17 13.21
N THR A 8 10.39 20.74 14.04
CA THR A 8 9.62 19.50 13.87
C THR A 8 8.54 19.61 12.79
N VAL A 9 7.92 20.77 12.64
CA VAL A 9 6.94 21.02 11.57
C VAL A 9 7.64 21.06 10.20
N GLU A 10 8.83 21.66 10.13
CA GLU A 10 9.59 21.76 8.89
C GLU A 10 10.12 20.40 8.41
N THR A 11 10.65 19.57 9.31
CA THR A 11 11.08 18.20 8.98
C THR A 11 9.91 17.33 8.49
N THR A 12 8.74 17.44 9.12
CA THR A 12 7.52 16.72 8.71
C THR A 12 7.07 17.12 7.30
N ARG A 13 7.03 18.43 6.99
CA ARG A 13 6.68 18.92 5.65
C ARG A 13 7.70 18.50 4.59
N ARG A 14 8.99 18.54 4.91
CA ARG A 14 10.06 18.07 4.02
C ARG A 14 9.92 16.57 3.74
N PHE A 15 9.60 15.75 4.75
CA PHE A 15 9.34 14.33 4.59
C PHE A 15 8.14 14.07 3.67
N ALA A 16 7.00 14.71 3.96
CA ALA A 16 5.80 14.57 3.14
C ALA A 16 6.06 14.95 1.68
N ARG A 17 6.75 16.07 1.42
CA ARG A 17 7.10 16.49 0.04
C ARG A 17 7.99 15.47 -0.67
N LYS A 18 8.99 14.91 0.02
CA LYS A 18 9.83 13.84 -0.54
C LYS A 18 9.00 12.58 -0.85
N LEU A 19 8.07 12.21 0.03
CA LEU A 19 7.17 11.08 -0.15
C LEU A 19 6.24 11.29 -1.34
N HIS A 20 5.57 12.44 -1.43
CA HIS A 20 4.72 12.81 -2.57
C HIS A 20 5.49 12.72 -3.89
N ARG A 21 6.70 13.26 -3.95
CA ARG A 21 7.52 13.20 -5.17
C ARG A 21 7.89 11.77 -5.55
N ARG A 22 8.29 10.94 -4.57
CA ARG A 22 8.62 9.52 -4.82
C ARG A 22 7.40 8.74 -5.30
N TYR A 23 6.25 8.96 -4.67
CA TYR A 23 5.00 8.32 -5.06
C TYR A 23 4.56 8.76 -6.45
N ALA A 24 4.58 10.07 -6.76
CA ALA A 24 4.23 10.58 -8.08
C ALA A 24 5.16 10.02 -9.18
N LEU A 25 6.46 9.95 -8.91
CA LEU A 25 7.43 9.35 -9.84
C LEU A 25 7.15 7.86 -10.05
N PHE A 26 6.84 7.13 -8.98
CA PHE A 26 6.48 5.72 -9.05
C PHE A 26 5.20 5.50 -9.87
N THR A 27 4.14 6.25 -9.58
CA THR A 27 2.87 6.17 -10.33
C THR A 27 3.06 6.51 -11.80
N LEU A 28 3.82 7.57 -12.11
CA LEU A 28 4.16 7.92 -13.49
C LEU A 28 4.93 6.78 -14.17
N GLY A 29 5.91 6.20 -13.48
CA GLY A 29 6.68 5.05 -13.97
C GLY A 29 5.78 3.85 -14.29
N VAL A 30 4.81 3.54 -13.42
CA VAL A 30 3.83 2.47 -13.65
C VAL A 30 2.95 2.77 -14.86
N VAL A 31 2.43 4.00 -14.98
CA VAL A 31 1.59 4.39 -16.12
C VAL A 31 2.36 4.31 -17.44
N LEU A 32 3.60 4.81 -17.45
CA LEU A 32 4.48 4.72 -18.62
C LEU A 32 4.82 3.27 -18.96
N PHE A 33 5.08 2.43 -17.96
CA PHE A 33 5.35 1.01 -18.15
C PHE A 33 4.14 0.28 -18.75
N ILE A 34 2.94 0.52 -18.24
CA ILE A 34 1.70 -0.05 -18.79
C ILE A 34 1.46 0.47 -20.22
N GLY A 35 1.67 1.77 -20.47
CA GLY A 35 1.57 2.35 -21.80
C GLY A 35 2.56 1.73 -22.80
N LEU A 36 3.80 1.47 -22.35
CA LEU A 36 4.80 0.77 -23.15
C LEU A 36 4.35 -0.64 -23.49
N LEU A 37 3.88 -1.42 -22.50
CA LEU A 37 3.36 -2.77 -22.74
C LEU A 37 2.18 -2.77 -23.72
N ALA A 38 1.28 -1.78 -23.63
CA ALA A 38 0.17 -1.63 -24.55
C ALA A 38 0.62 -1.31 -25.98
N VAL A 39 1.69 -0.51 -26.15
CA VAL A 39 2.28 -0.25 -27.47
C VAL A 39 2.95 -1.51 -28.03
N LEU A 40 3.67 -2.26 -27.18
CA LEU A 40 4.29 -3.54 -27.57
C LEU A 40 3.24 -4.56 -28.02
N GLU A 41 2.10 -4.62 -27.32
CA GLU A 41 0.95 -5.44 -27.72
C GLU A 41 0.45 -5.07 -29.11
N ARG A 42 0.27 -3.77 -29.39
CA ARG A 42 -0.16 -3.28 -30.71
C ARG A 42 0.84 -3.59 -31.83
N ASN A 43 2.13 -3.63 -31.50
CA ASN A 43 3.20 -4.01 -32.42
C ASN A 43 3.31 -5.54 -32.65
N GLY A 44 2.36 -6.32 -32.13
CA GLY A 44 2.27 -7.77 -32.37
C GLY A 44 3.18 -8.62 -31.48
N TRP A 45 3.67 -8.09 -30.36
CA TRP A 45 4.44 -8.90 -29.41
C TRP A 45 3.59 -10.03 -28.82
N SER A 46 4.21 -11.20 -28.61
CA SER A 46 3.49 -12.34 -28.06
C SER A 46 3.03 -12.08 -26.63
N ARG A 47 1.84 -12.59 -26.29
CA ARG A 47 1.24 -12.43 -24.95
C ARG A 47 2.14 -12.95 -23.83
N GLY A 48 2.94 -13.99 -24.10
CA GLY A 48 3.89 -14.55 -23.14
C GLY A 48 5.00 -13.56 -22.76
N TRP A 49 5.54 -12.82 -23.73
CA TRP A 49 6.57 -11.79 -23.45
C TRP A 49 6.00 -10.60 -22.68
N ILE A 50 4.77 -10.17 -23.01
CA ILE A 50 4.09 -9.08 -22.30
C ILE A 50 3.83 -9.49 -20.83
N GLY A 51 3.24 -10.67 -20.61
CA GLY A 51 3.00 -11.18 -19.26
C GLY A 51 4.30 -11.40 -18.47
N GLY A 52 5.30 -12.00 -19.09
CA GLY A 52 6.61 -12.26 -18.48
C GLY A 52 7.33 -10.98 -18.07
N SER A 53 7.36 -9.97 -18.95
CA SER A 53 7.97 -8.67 -18.63
C SER A 53 7.23 -7.92 -17.52
N PHE A 54 5.89 -7.97 -17.50
CA PHE A 54 5.09 -7.40 -16.41
C PHE A 54 5.42 -8.05 -15.05
N LEU A 55 5.45 -9.38 -15.00
CA LEU A 55 5.77 -10.13 -13.79
C LEU A 55 7.20 -9.84 -13.31
N ILE A 56 8.18 -9.91 -14.21
CA ILE A 56 9.59 -9.69 -13.85
C ILE A 56 9.79 -8.25 -13.38
N ALA A 57 9.23 -7.26 -14.09
CA ALA A 57 9.36 -5.86 -13.72
C ALA A 57 8.76 -5.59 -12.34
N THR A 58 7.56 -6.09 -12.04
CA THR A 58 6.93 -5.90 -10.73
C THR A 58 7.74 -6.51 -9.59
N VAL A 59 8.27 -7.73 -9.77
CA VAL A 59 9.16 -8.36 -8.79
C VAL A 59 10.46 -7.57 -8.59
N LEU A 60 11.11 -7.15 -9.68
CA LEU A 60 12.36 -6.39 -9.62
C LEU A 60 12.18 -5.03 -8.95
N VAL A 61 11.07 -4.33 -9.22
CA VAL A 61 10.74 -3.06 -8.57
C VAL A 61 10.58 -3.27 -7.07
N TYR A 62 9.83 -4.30 -6.65
CA TYR A 62 9.63 -4.58 -5.22
C TYR A 62 10.95 -4.96 -4.52
N ALA A 63 11.74 -5.83 -5.13
CA ALA A 63 13.06 -6.21 -4.64
C ALA A 63 14.00 -5.01 -4.54
N GLY A 64 14.02 -4.15 -5.57
CA GLY A 64 14.82 -2.92 -5.60
C GLY A 64 14.43 -1.96 -4.47
N ILE A 65 13.12 -1.75 -4.24
CA ILE A 65 12.63 -0.94 -3.11
C ILE A 65 13.10 -1.55 -1.78
N GLY A 66 13.00 -2.87 -1.61
CA GLY A 66 13.44 -3.57 -0.40
C GLY A 66 14.94 -3.40 -0.13
N LEU A 67 15.78 -3.55 -1.17
CA LEU A 67 17.23 -3.38 -1.05
C LEU A 67 17.61 -1.94 -0.71
N MET A 68 16.95 -0.94 -1.31
CA MET A 68 17.21 0.48 -1.04
C MET A 68 16.66 0.95 0.32
N SER A 69 15.67 0.25 0.87
CA SER A 69 14.96 0.65 2.10
C SER A 69 15.42 -0.13 3.33
N ARG A 70 16.55 -0.82 3.25
CA ARG A 70 17.10 -1.62 4.35
C ARG A 70 17.42 -0.73 5.56
N THR A 71 16.93 -1.13 6.72
CA THR A 71 17.18 -0.49 8.02
C THR A 71 17.39 -1.54 9.10
N THR A 72 18.17 -1.21 10.13
CA THR A 72 18.37 -2.03 11.34
C THR A 72 17.66 -1.45 12.56
N ASP A 73 17.05 -0.27 12.42
CA ASP A 73 16.23 0.36 13.46
C ASP A 73 14.82 -0.23 13.43
N GLU A 74 14.40 -0.82 14.55
CA GLU A 74 13.08 -1.43 14.72
C GLU A 74 11.93 -0.45 14.48
N ALA A 75 12.05 0.78 14.95
CA ALA A 75 10.99 1.79 14.78
C ALA A 75 10.85 2.21 13.31
N GLU A 76 11.95 2.27 12.57
CA GLU A 76 11.92 2.51 11.12
C GLU A 76 11.43 1.27 10.36
N TYR A 77 11.74 0.06 10.83
CA TYR A 77 11.33 -1.18 10.19
C TYR A 77 9.84 -1.47 10.34
N TYR A 78 9.30 -1.40 11.56
CA TYR A 78 7.91 -1.79 11.85
C TYR A 78 6.88 -0.69 11.60
N VAL A 79 7.22 0.56 11.88
CA VAL A 79 6.26 1.68 11.85
C VAL A 79 6.75 2.88 11.05
N ALA A 80 7.85 2.73 10.31
CA ALA A 80 8.46 3.80 9.51
C ALA A 80 8.63 5.10 10.33
N GLY A 81 9.06 4.98 11.58
CA GLY A 81 9.24 6.11 12.51
C GLY A 81 7.96 6.86 12.86
N ARG A 82 6.77 6.28 12.63
CA ARG A 82 5.44 6.88 12.84
C ARG A 82 5.24 8.23 12.12
N ARG A 83 5.98 8.46 11.03
CA ARG A 83 6.00 9.72 10.26
C ARG A 83 5.21 9.68 8.96
N VAL A 84 4.65 8.52 8.59
CA VAL A 84 3.84 8.36 7.37
C VAL A 84 2.49 9.08 7.52
N PRO A 85 2.11 9.98 6.59
CA PRO A 85 0.82 10.68 6.66
C PRO A 85 -0.38 9.74 6.54
N ALA A 86 -1.51 10.14 7.12
CA ALA A 86 -2.73 9.32 7.21
C ALA A 86 -3.23 8.80 5.85
N ILE A 87 -3.19 9.63 4.80
CA ILE A 87 -3.65 9.23 3.45
C ILE A 87 -2.80 8.07 2.91
N TYR A 88 -1.48 8.11 3.10
CA TYR A 88 -0.58 7.05 2.64
C TYR A 88 -0.79 5.75 3.42
N ASN A 89 -0.99 5.83 4.74
CA ASN A 89 -1.36 4.66 5.53
C ASN A 89 -2.71 4.08 5.07
N GLY A 90 -3.71 4.92 4.81
CA GLY A 90 -5.01 4.48 4.29
C GLY A 90 -4.90 3.78 2.93
N MET A 91 -4.11 4.33 2.02
CA MET A 91 -3.83 3.68 0.72
C MET A 91 -3.10 2.35 0.88
N ALA A 92 -2.12 2.27 1.78
CA ALA A 92 -1.41 1.03 2.07
C ALA A 92 -2.35 -0.04 2.64
N THR A 93 -3.20 0.31 3.62
CA THR A 93 -4.21 -0.59 4.16
C THR A 93 -5.22 -1.03 3.09
N ALA A 94 -5.64 -0.14 2.20
CA ALA A 94 -6.53 -0.48 1.09
C ALA A 94 -5.87 -1.40 0.06
N ALA A 95 -4.57 -1.24 -0.19
CA ALA A 95 -3.81 -2.11 -1.07
C ALA A 95 -3.65 -3.52 -0.45
N ASP A 96 -3.31 -3.60 0.84
CA ASP A 96 -3.20 -4.88 1.55
C ASP A 96 -4.56 -5.59 1.69
N TRP A 97 -5.65 -4.82 1.77
CA TRP A 97 -7.01 -5.35 1.69
C TRP A 97 -7.27 -6.05 0.35
N MET A 98 -6.67 -5.56 -0.74
CA MET A 98 -6.81 -6.10 -2.09
C MET A 98 -5.74 -7.13 -2.42
N SER A 99 -6.01 -8.38 -2.03
CA SER A 99 -5.20 -9.55 -2.42
C SER A 99 -5.82 -10.32 -3.59
N ALA A 100 -5.03 -11.21 -4.21
CA ALA A 100 -5.54 -12.15 -5.21
C ALA A 100 -6.67 -13.03 -4.68
N ALA A 101 -6.58 -13.45 -3.40
CA ALA A 101 -7.63 -14.21 -2.73
C ALA A 101 -8.91 -13.38 -2.61
N SER A 102 -8.80 -12.09 -2.30
CA SER A 102 -9.92 -11.17 -2.23
C SER A 102 -10.59 -11.00 -3.60
N PHE A 103 -9.81 -10.79 -4.65
CA PHE A 103 -10.33 -10.61 -6.01
C PHE A 103 -11.08 -11.86 -6.51
N ILE A 104 -10.43 -13.03 -6.45
CA ILE A 104 -11.04 -14.29 -6.89
C ILE A 104 -12.19 -14.70 -5.97
N GLY A 105 -12.02 -14.51 -4.65
CA GLY A 105 -13.02 -14.85 -3.64
C GLY A 105 -14.29 -14.02 -3.78
N THR A 106 -14.18 -12.70 -3.96
CA THR A 106 -15.35 -11.85 -4.21
C THR A 106 -16.04 -12.23 -5.52
N ALA A 107 -15.29 -12.49 -6.60
CA ALA A 107 -15.88 -12.97 -7.85
C ALA A 107 -16.65 -14.30 -7.66
N GLY A 108 -16.07 -15.25 -6.91
CA GLY A 108 -16.70 -16.53 -6.62
C GLY A 108 -17.96 -16.42 -5.75
N VAL A 109 -17.91 -15.61 -4.68
CA VAL A 109 -19.08 -15.36 -3.81
C VAL A 109 -20.21 -14.72 -4.61
N LEU A 110 -19.92 -13.70 -5.41
CA LEU A 110 -20.94 -13.03 -6.23
C LEU A 110 -21.48 -13.93 -7.33
N TYR A 111 -20.65 -14.79 -7.91
CA TYR A 111 -21.10 -15.79 -8.88
C TYR A 111 -22.11 -16.77 -8.28
N LEU A 112 -21.89 -17.21 -7.05
CA LEU A 112 -22.75 -18.20 -6.38
C LEU A 112 -23.97 -17.59 -5.69
N GLN A 113 -23.83 -16.40 -5.09
CA GLN A 113 -24.84 -15.79 -4.22
C GLN A 113 -25.49 -14.54 -4.81
N GLY A 114 -25.03 -14.08 -5.99
CA GLY A 114 -25.56 -12.89 -6.64
C GLY A 114 -25.49 -11.65 -5.74
N PHE A 115 -26.61 -10.92 -5.65
CA PHE A 115 -26.70 -9.68 -4.88
C PHE A 115 -26.47 -9.89 -3.37
N ASP A 116 -26.89 -11.03 -2.81
CA ASP A 116 -26.76 -11.29 -1.37
C ASP A 116 -25.29 -11.42 -0.95
N GLY A 117 -24.42 -11.84 -1.88
CA GLY A 117 -22.97 -11.85 -1.68
C GLY A 117 -22.35 -10.48 -1.43
N LEU A 118 -23.04 -9.38 -1.78
CA LEU A 118 -22.57 -8.02 -1.46
C LEU A 118 -22.58 -7.74 0.04
N ALA A 119 -23.46 -8.38 0.81
CA ALA A 119 -23.46 -8.25 2.27
C ALA A 119 -22.13 -8.75 2.88
N TYR A 120 -21.54 -9.80 2.29
CA TYR A 120 -20.23 -10.29 2.70
C TYR A 120 -19.12 -9.27 2.43
N VAL A 121 -19.13 -8.65 1.25
CA VAL A 121 -18.16 -7.60 0.88
C VAL A 121 -18.29 -6.40 1.81
N LEU A 122 -19.52 -5.91 2.01
CA LEU A 122 -19.81 -4.77 2.89
C LEU A 122 -19.44 -5.06 4.35
N GLY A 123 -19.76 -6.25 4.86
CA GLY A 123 -19.44 -6.64 6.23
C GLY A 123 -17.94 -6.70 6.47
N TRP A 124 -17.19 -7.28 5.54
CA TRP A 124 -15.73 -7.36 5.65
C TRP A 124 -15.05 -5.99 5.51
N THR A 125 -15.43 -5.16 4.53
CA THR A 125 -14.90 -3.79 4.39
C THR A 125 -15.31 -2.91 5.58
N GLY A 126 -16.55 -3.03 6.06
CA GLY A 126 -17.03 -2.33 7.24
C GLY A 126 -16.27 -2.74 8.51
N GLY A 127 -15.88 -4.01 8.63
CA GLY A 127 -15.03 -4.51 9.71
C GLY A 127 -13.70 -3.75 9.82
N TYR A 128 -13.07 -3.39 8.70
CA TYR A 128 -11.85 -2.54 8.74
C TYR A 128 -12.10 -1.18 9.36
N CYS A 129 -13.22 -0.53 9.01
CA CYS A 129 -13.60 0.75 9.61
C CYS A 129 -13.82 0.62 11.12
N LEU A 130 -14.50 -0.44 11.55
CA LEU A 130 -14.72 -0.71 12.97
C LEU A 130 -13.39 -0.93 13.70
N VAL A 131 -12.47 -1.73 13.18
CA VAL A 131 -11.13 -1.93 13.76
C VAL A 131 -10.35 -0.62 13.81
N ALA A 132 -10.41 0.19 12.74
CA ALA A 132 -9.70 1.47 12.68
C ALA A 132 -10.20 2.49 13.72
N ILE A 133 -11.50 2.48 14.04
CA ILE A 133 -12.12 3.41 15.00
C ILE A 133 -12.01 2.86 16.43
N LEU A 134 -12.28 1.57 16.63
CA LEU A 134 -12.42 0.97 17.95
C LEU A 134 -11.12 0.41 18.51
N LEU A 135 -10.25 -0.18 17.68
CA LEU A 135 -9.05 -0.86 18.16
C LEU A 135 -7.77 -0.04 17.94
N ALA A 136 -7.64 0.62 16.78
CA ALA A 136 -6.43 1.37 16.46
C ALA A 136 -6.04 2.45 17.50
N PRO A 137 -6.97 3.16 18.18
CA PRO A 137 -6.59 4.10 19.24
C PRO A 137 -5.91 3.43 20.43
N TYR A 138 -6.33 2.22 20.83
CA TYR A 138 -5.75 1.48 21.94
C TYR A 138 -4.37 0.94 21.57
N LEU A 139 -4.24 0.35 20.38
CA LEU A 139 -2.95 -0.13 19.86
C LEU A 139 -1.92 1.00 19.75
N ARG A 140 -2.33 2.19 19.28
CA ARG A 140 -1.46 3.37 19.20
C ARG A 140 -0.98 3.86 20.57
N ARG A 141 -1.81 3.72 21.61
CA ARG A 141 -1.46 4.09 23.00
C ARG A 141 -0.52 3.07 23.63
N PHE A 142 -0.69 1.79 23.30
CA PHE A 142 0.12 0.70 23.83
C PHE A 142 1.56 0.71 23.30
N GLY A 143 1.76 1.15 22.05
CA GLY A 143 3.08 1.54 21.55
C GLY A 143 4.00 0.40 21.09
N GLN A 144 3.62 -0.86 21.31
CA GLN A 144 4.32 -2.03 20.79
C GLN A 144 4.17 -2.20 19.28
N PHE A 145 5.00 -3.06 18.69
CA PHE A 145 5.08 -3.26 17.25
C PHE A 145 4.21 -4.41 16.74
N THR A 146 3.88 -5.38 17.59
CA THR A 146 3.09 -6.56 17.20
C THR A 146 1.83 -6.71 18.05
N ILE A 147 0.84 -7.45 17.53
CA ILE A 147 -0.40 -7.75 18.26
C ILE A 147 -0.16 -8.71 19.43
N PRO A 148 0.67 -9.78 19.33
CA PRO A 148 0.96 -10.63 20.48
C PRO A 148 1.57 -9.91 21.68
N ASP A 149 2.25 -8.78 21.46
CA ASP A 149 2.78 -7.96 22.55
C ASP A 149 1.67 -7.20 23.30
N PHE A 150 0.49 -7.00 22.67
CA PHE A 150 -0.68 -6.27 23.17
C PHE A 150 -1.67 -7.17 23.91
#